data_AF-X6MS43-F1
#
_entry.id   AF-X6MS43-F1
#
_cell.length_a   1.000
_cell.length_b   1.000
_cell.length_c   1.000
_cell.angle_alpha   90.00
_cell.angle_beta   90.00
_cell.angle_gamma   90.00
#
_symmetry.space_group_name_H-M   'P 1'
#
loop_
_entity.id
_entity.type
_entity.pdbx_description
1 polymer ?
#
loop_
_entity_poly.entity_id
_entity_poly.type
_entity_poly.pdbx_seq_one_letter_code
_entity_poly.pdbx_strand_id
1 'polypeptide(L)'
;MEVMDWFRQLHWNNLRVSKVSKNYKNHEDKTKSPPKRNWDVIIVERSALTAFEIFSKNLKDSGKMSEWEFSLLARFVQLVDWEPKYTLYLQLNYNNKKKIFKKWSSFCCYGVKFLNKELVEALHNRHEALFVKGTEKNEKQSPNKEPKVLQCISNTTSSPSKTRMFGQSQVIVINGNQDKEKVFEDTVKEIDQIRALLI
;
A
#
# COMPACT_ATOMS: atom_id res chain seq x y z
N MET A 1 -17.80 7.81 -6.46
CA MET A 1 -17.56 6.41 -6.08
C MET A 1 -16.92 6.44 -4.73
N GLU A 2 -17.70 6.16 -3.69
CA GLU A 2 -17.25 6.33 -2.30
C GLU A 2 -16.38 5.13 -1.90
N VAL A 3 -15.47 5.31 -0.93
CA VAL A 3 -14.57 4.24 -0.44
C VAL A 3 -15.36 2.99 -0.01
N MET A 4 -16.60 3.20 0.46
CA MET A 4 -17.52 2.14 0.85
C MET A 4 -18.06 1.32 -0.34
N ASP A 5 -18.17 1.91 -1.54
CA ASP A 5 -18.64 1.19 -2.74
C ASP A 5 -17.58 0.22 -3.25
N TRP A 6 -16.32 0.66 -3.25
CA TRP A 6 -15.17 -0.19 -3.59
C TRP A 6 -15.02 -1.34 -2.58
N PHE A 7 -15.18 -1.06 -1.29
CA PHE A 7 -15.10 -2.08 -0.24
C PHE A 7 -16.22 -3.13 -0.34
N ARG A 8 -17.45 -2.70 -0.66
CA ARG A 8 -18.55 -3.64 -0.95
C ARG A 8 -18.21 -4.54 -2.14
N GLN A 9 -17.66 -3.99 -3.23
CA GLN A 9 -17.24 -4.81 -4.38
C GLN A 9 -16.17 -5.84 -4.02
N LEU A 10 -15.20 -5.47 -3.19
CA LEU A 10 -14.11 -6.37 -2.78
C LEU A 10 -14.62 -7.52 -1.91
N HIS A 11 -15.51 -7.23 -0.95
CA HIS A 11 -16.17 -8.25 -0.13
C HIS A 11 -17.05 -9.19 -0.96
N TRP A 12 -17.78 -8.66 -1.95
CA TRP A 12 -18.62 -9.45 -2.85
C TRP A 12 -17.82 -10.38 -3.76
N ASN A 13 -16.65 -9.95 -4.24
CA ASN A 13 -15.79 -10.77 -5.10
C ASN A 13 -15.15 -11.92 -4.32
N ASN A 14 -14.68 -11.69 -3.10
CA ASN A 14 -14.12 -12.74 -2.24
C ASN A 14 -15.16 -13.84 -1.87
N LEU A 15 -16.43 -13.45 -1.70
CA LEU A 15 -17.52 -14.40 -1.44
C LEU A 15 -17.91 -15.24 -2.67
N ARG A 16 -17.75 -14.72 -3.90
CA ARG A 16 -18.05 -15.48 -5.13
C ARG A 16 -16.99 -16.52 -5.44
N VAL A 17 -15.71 -16.21 -5.26
CA VAL A 17 -14.60 -17.15 -5.46
C VAL A 17 -14.75 -18.40 -4.57
N SER A 18 -15.34 -18.22 -3.37
CA SER A 18 -15.58 -19.32 -2.43
C SER A 18 -16.75 -20.25 -2.79
N LYS A 19 -17.68 -19.83 -3.68
CA LYS A 19 -18.92 -20.58 -3.95
C LYS A 19 -18.93 -21.39 -5.26
N VAL A 20 -17.92 -21.26 -6.13
CA VAL A 20 -17.90 -21.97 -7.44
C VAL A 20 -17.38 -23.42 -7.33
N SER A 21 -16.88 -23.87 -6.18
CA SER A 21 -16.27 -25.20 -6.05
C SER A 21 -17.25 -26.29 -5.59
N LYS A 22 -18.39 -26.50 -6.26
CA LYS A 22 -19.20 -27.73 -6.13
C LYS A 22 -19.97 -28.03 -7.42
N ASN A 23 -19.28 -28.54 -8.44
CA ASN A 23 -19.82 -29.54 -9.37
C ASN A 23 -18.73 -29.96 -10.38
N TYR A 24 -18.01 -31.03 -10.07
CA TYR A 24 -17.34 -31.83 -11.10
C TYR A 24 -17.62 -33.31 -10.84
N LYS A 25 -18.47 -33.90 -11.69
CA LYS A 25 -18.57 -35.34 -11.86
C LYS A 25 -17.46 -35.80 -12.81
N ASN A 26 -16.68 -36.75 -12.31
CA ASN A 26 -15.97 -37.84 -12.99
C ASN A 26 -15.53 -37.65 -14.46
N HIS A 27 -14.22 -37.58 -14.67
CA HIS A 27 -13.55 -38.51 -15.57
C HIS A 27 -12.08 -38.64 -15.16
N GLU A 28 -11.64 -39.86 -14.88
CA GLU A 28 -10.24 -40.20 -14.61
C GLU A 28 -9.42 -39.97 -15.88
N ASP A 29 -8.46 -39.07 -15.80
CA ASP A 29 -7.38 -38.95 -16.78
C ASP A 29 -6.10 -38.66 -15.99
N LYS A 30 -5.31 -39.70 -15.78
CA LYS A 30 -4.01 -39.65 -15.11
C LYS A 30 -3.03 -38.92 -16.03
N THR A 31 -2.16 -38.07 -15.45
CA THR A 31 -1.10 -37.24 -16.09
C THR A 31 -1.48 -35.84 -16.61
N LYS A 32 -2.27 -35.08 -15.85
CA LYS A 32 -2.26 -33.61 -15.99
C LYS A 32 -1.67 -32.99 -14.73
N SER A 33 -0.58 -32.26 -14.90
CA SER A 33 -0.02 -31.36 -13.90
C SER A 33 -1.15 -30.54 -13.24
N PRO A 34 -1.03 -30.20 -11.94
CA PRO A 34 -2.04 -29.38 -11.29
C PRO A 34 -2.30 -28.15 -12.15
N PRO A 35 -3.57 -27.80 -12.44
CA PRO A 35 -3.89 -26.67 -13.29
C PRO A 35 -3.16 -25.45 -12.73
N LYS A 36 -2.30 -24.83 -13.54
CA LYS A 36 -1.64 -23.56 -13.20
C LYS A 36 -2.76 -22.62 -12.77
N ARG A 37 -2.85 -22.34 -11.48
CA ARG A 37 -3.76 -21.33 -10.96
C ARG A 37 -3.28 -20.02 -11.57
N ASN A 38 -4.01 -19.49 -12.55
CA ASN A 38 -3.85 -18.10 -12.94
C ASN A 38 -4.21 -17.28 -11.71
N TRP A 39 -3.20 -16.83 -10.97
CA TRP A 39 -3.41 -15.86 -9.91
C TRP A 39 -3.80 -14.55 -10.59
N ASP A 40 -5.06 -14.15 -10.44
CA ASP A 40 -5.51 -12.85 -10.92
C ASP A 40 -4.72 -11.77 -10.18
N VAL A 41 -3.95 -10.98 -10.93
CA VAL A 41 -3.20 -9.85 -10.39
C VAL A 41 -4.20 -8.73 -10.09
N ILE A 42 -4.34 -8.37 -8.81
CA ILE A 42 -5.19 -7.27 -8.37
C ILE A 42 -4.30 -6.06 -8.10
N ILE A 43 -4.53 -4.98 -8.86
CA ILE A 43 -3.87 -3.69 -8.65
C ILE A 43 -4.86 -2.78 -7.93
N VAL A 44 -4.42 -2.14 -6.84
CA VAL A 44 -5.23 -1.22 -6.05
C VAL A 44 -4.56 0.14 -5.93
N GLU A 45 -5.34 1.20 -6.03
CA GLU A 45 -4.86 2.56 -5.80
C GLU A 45 -4.91 2.89 -4.30
N ARG A 46 -3.80 2.60 -3.60
CA ARG A 46 -3.59 2.69 -2.14
C ARG A 46 -4.24 1.56 -1.36
N SER A 47 -3.53 1.08 -0.34
CA SER A 47 -4.05 0.04 0.57
C SER A 47 -4.79 0.65 1.75
N ALA A 48 -5.74 -0.09 2.32
CA ALA A 48 -6.47 0.33 3.52
C ALA A 48 -5.52 0.62 4.70
N LEU A 49 -4.49 -0.23 4.86
CA LEU A 49 -3.46 -0.07 5.90
C LEU A 49 -2.72 1.27 5.76
N THR A 50 -2.23 1.58 4.56
CA THR A 50 -1.48 2.82 4.32
C THR A 50 -2.37 4.04 4.46
N ALA A 51 -3.63 3.95 4.01
CA ALA A 51 -4.60 5.01 4.21
C ALA A 51 -4.86 5.27 5.70
N PHE A 52 -5.00 4.23 6.51
CA PHE A 52 -5.17 4.36 7.95
C PHE A 52 -3.93 4.98 8.62
N GLU A 53 -2.76 4.38 8.40
CA GLU A 53 -1.48 4.78 8.98
C GLU A 53 -1.14 6.25 8.69
N ILE A 54 -1.48 6.73 7.49
CA ILE A 54 -1.11 8.07 7.07
C ILE A 54 -2.22 9.07 7.39
N PHE A 55 -3.44 8.84 6.90
CA PHE A 55 -4.51 9.84 7.01
C PHE A 55 -5.16 9.83 8.39
N SER A 56 -5.44 8.66 8.96
CA SER A 56 -6.12 8.59 10.27
C SER A 56 -5.21 9.09 11.38
N LYS A 57 -3.92 8.73 11.37
CA LYS A 57 -2.95 9.29 12.32
C LYS A 57 -2.79 10.80 12.14
N ASN A 58 -2.76 11.30 10.91
CA ASN A 58 -2.68 12.74 10.69
C ASN A 58 -3.94 13.50 11.17
N LEU A 59 -5.13 12.93 10.98
CA LEU A 59 -6.37 13.50 11.51
C LEU A 59 -6.37 13.52 13.05
N LYS A 60 -5.93 12.43 13.68
CA LYS A 60 -5.77 12.34 15.13
C LYS A 60 -4.80 13.40 15.65
N ASP A 61 -3.60 13.46 15.08
CA ASP A 61 -2.54 14.35 15.55
C ASP A 61 -2.87 15.85 15.30
N SER A 62 -3.75 16.14 14.34
CA SER A 62 -4.27 17.50 14.12
C SER A 62 -5.51 17.84 14.95
N GLY A 63 -5.93 16.95 15.86
CA GLY A 63 -7.12 17.15 16.71
C GLY A 63 -8.44 17.08 15.95
N LYS A 64 -8.44 16.61 14.70
CA LYS A 64 -9.62 16.47 13.84
C LYS A 64 -10.31 15.10 13.97
N MET A 65 -9.71 14.20 14.73
CA MET A 65 -10.25 12.89 15.05
C MET A 65 -9.96 12.62 16.52
N SER A 66 -10.99 12.24 17.26
CA SER A 66 -10.89 11.86 18.66
C SER A 66 -10.13 10.53 18.83
N GLU A 67 -9.61 10.29 20.03
CA GLU A 67 -8.98 9.01 20.37
C GLU A 67 -9.94 7.82 20.16
N TRP A 68 -11.22 8.03 20.46
CA TRP A 68 -12.24 7.00 20.31
C TRP A 68 -12.49 6.65 18.83
N GLU A 69 -12.66 7.65 17.96
CA GLU A 69 -12.82 7.43 16.51
C GLU A 69 -11.60 6.74 15.92
N PHE A 70 -10.40 7.17 16.32
CA PHE A 70 -9.16 6.54 15.89
C PHE A 70 -9.07 5.08 16.34
N SER A 71 -9.42 4.80 17.60
CA SER A 71 -9.42 3.44 18.16
C SER A 71 -10.41 2.52 17.42
N LEU A 72 -11.60 3.03 17.09
CA LEU A 72 -12.59 2.29 16.34
C LEU A 72 -12.07 1.93 14.93
N LEU A 73 -11.52 2.91 14.20
CA LEU A 73 -10.93 2.70 12.88
C LEU A 73 -9.76 1.72 12.92
N ALA A 74 -8.92 1.79 13.96
CA ALA A 74 -7.81 0.86 14.15
C ALA A 74 -8.29 -0.59 14.23
N ARG A 75 -9.37 -0.85 15.00
CA ARG A 75 -9.98 -2.18 15.10
C ARG A 75 -10.55 -2.64 13.76
N PHE A 76 -11.20 -1.76 13.01
CA PHE A 76 -11.71 -2.10 11.68
C PHE A 76 -10.58 -2.51 10.73
N VAL A 77 -9.47 -1.78 10.71
CA VAL A 77 -8.33 -2.10 9.84
C VAL A 77 -7.70 -3.44 10.23
N GLN A 78 -7.59 -3.72 11.53
CA GLN A 78 -7.13 -5.01 12.04
C GLN A 78 -8.03 -6.18 11.63
N LEU A 79 -9.34 -5.97 11.51
CA LEU A 79 -10.28 -7.02 11.07
C LEU A 79 -10.18 -7.32 9.57
N VAL A 80 -9.79 -6.34 8.75
CA VAL A 80 -9.65 -6.53 7.30
C VAL A 80 -8.43 -7.38 6.98
N ASP A 81 -7.35 -7.25 7.77
CA ASP A 81 -6.09 -7.99 7.69
C ASP A 81 -5.59 -8.24 6.25
N TRP A 82 -5.85 -7.27 5.37
CA TRP A 82 -5.49 -7.35 3.97
C TRP A 82 -4.30 -6.44 3.72
N GLU A 83 -3.21 -7.04 3.28
CA GLU A 83 -1.98 -6.34 2.91
C GLU A 83 -1.59 -6.72 1.48
N PRO A 84 -1.26 -5.74 0.61
CA PRO A 84 -0.74 -6.06 -0.71
C PRO A 84 0.63 -6.73 -0.59
N LYS A 85 0.90 -7.77 -1.37
CA LYS A 85 2.24 -8.40 -1.40
C LYS A 85 3.34 -7.43 -1.87
N TYR A 86 2.99 -6.50 -2.74
CA TYR A 86 3.90 -5.48 -3.25
C TYR A 86 3.25 -4.10 -3.18
N THR A 87 3.99 -3.11 -2.72
CA THR A 87 3.58 -1.71 -2.68
C THR A 87 4.52 -0.87 -3.55
N LEU A 88 3.99 -0.30 -4.62
CA LEU A 88 4.71 0.67 -5.45
C LEU A 88 4.54 2.07 -4.82
N TYR A 89 5.63 2.66 -4.35
CA TYR A 89 5.66 4.00 -3.78
C TYR A 89 6.33 4.98 -4.73
N LEU A 90 5.56 5.96 -5.23
CA LEU A 90 6.08 7.03 -6.06
C LEU A 90 6.70 8.14 -5.20
N GLN A 91 8.01 8.14 -5.06
CA GLN A 91 8.73 9.13 -4.26
C GLN A 91 8.87 10.45 -5.02
N LEU A 92 8.46 11.54 -4.38
CA LEU A 92 8.63 12.89 -4.90
C LEU A 92 9.59 13.67 -4.00
N ASN A 93 10.50 14.43 -4.60
CA ASN A 93 11.40 15.29 -3.87
C ASN A 93 10.65 16.56 -3.45
N TYR A 94 10.36 16.64 -2.16
CA TYR A 94 9.64 17.77 -1.58
C TYR A 94 10.45 19.06 -1.51
N ASN A 95 11.76 19.05 -1.79
CA ASN A 95 12.56 20.28 -1.88
C ASN A 95 12.04 21.23 -2.99
N ASN A 96 11.37 20.67 -4.01
CA ASN A 96 10.71 21.44 -5.06
C ASN A 96 9.23 21.72 -4.74
N LYS A 97 8.92 22.16 -3.51
CA LYS A 97 7.56 22.46 -3.00
C LYS A 97 6.71 23.19 -4.06
N LYS A 98 7.25 24.26 -4.67
CA LYS A 98 6.56 25.06 -5.69
C LYS A 98 6.05 24.24 -6.87
N LYS A 99 6.85 23.29 -7.37
CA LYS A 99 6.47 22.45 -8.52
C LYS A 99 5.37 21.46 -8.14
N ILE A 100 5.47 20.87 -6.94
CA ILE A 100 4.47 19.93 -6.41
C ILE A 100 3.13 20.63 -6.21
N PHE A 101 3.11 21.77 -5.53
CA PHE A 101 1.88 22.53 -5.29
C PHE A 101 1.23 23.00 -6.59
N LYS A 102 2.03 23.45 -7.58
CA LYS A 102 1.51 23.80 -8.91
C LYS A 102 0.86 22.60 -9.60
N LYS A 103 1.52 21.45 -9.57
CA LYS A 103 1.00 20.20 -10.16
C LYS A 103 -0.28 19.73 -9.45
N TRP A 104 -0.33 19.80 -8.13
CA TRP A 104 -1.54 19.48 -7.36
C TRP A 104 -2.68 20.45 -7.61
N SER A 105 -2.41 21.75 -7.67
CA SER A 105 -3.45 22.75 -7.96
C SER A 105 -4.11 22.54 -9.33
N SER A 106 -3.40 21.97 -10.31
CA SER A 106 -3.97 21.61 -11.61
C SER A 106 -4.78 20.30 -11.61
N PHE A 107 -4.58 19.42 -10.62
CA PHE A 107 -5.28 18.13 -10.52
C PHE A 107 -6.47 18.16 -9.57
N CYS A 108 -6.46 19.04 -8.57
CA CYS A 108 -7.56 19.12 -7.62
C CYS A 108 -8.84 19.60 -8.31
N CYS A 109 -9.80 18.68 -8.43
CA CYS A 109 -11.16 18.97 -8.86
C CYS A 109 -11.75 20.13 -8.04
N TYR A 110 -12.58 20.94 -8.69
CA TYR A 110 -13.33 22.07 -8.16
C TYR A 110 -13.83 21.80 -6.71
N GLY A 111 -13.17 22.38 -5.71
CA GLY A 111 -13.58 22.24 -4.31
C GLY A 111 -12.46 22.47 -3.30
N VAL A 112 -11.22 22.08 -3.63
CA VAL A 112 -10.05 22.28 -2.75
C VAL A 112 -9.39 23.63 -3.03
N LYS A 113 -10.13 24.73 -2.84
CA LYS A 113 -9.61 26.09 -3.13
C LYS A 113 -8.47 26.54 -2.20
N PHE A 114 -8.26 25.85 -1.08
CA PHE A 114 -7.18 26.14 -0.12
C PHE A 114 -6.56 24.86 0.38
N LEU A 115 -5.52 24.39 -0.32
CA LEU A 115 -4.68 23.31 0.16
C LEU A 115 -3.76 23.86 1.26
N ASN A 116 -4.02 23.47 2.52
CA ASN A 116 -3.15 23.82 3.63
C ASN A 116 -1.77 23.21 3.38
N LYS A 117 -0.75 24.05 3.19
CA LYS A 117 0.63 23.62 2.90
C LYS A 117 1.22 22.76 4.02
N GLU A 118 0.89 23.06 5.26
CA GLU A 118 1.35 22.31 6.43
C GLU A 118 0.78 20.89 6.42
N LEU A 119 -0.49 20.74 6.03
CA LEU A 119 -1.11 19.43 5.87
C LEU A 119 -0.40 18.61 4.80
N VAL A 120 -0.09 19.20 3.65
CA VAL A 120 0.64 18.52 2.57
C VAL A 120 2.03 18.08 3.04
N GLU A 121 2.73 18.96 3.73
CA GLU A 121 4.06 18.67 4.27
C GLU A 121 4.01 17.55 5.31
N ALA A 122 3.06 17.60 6.24
CA ALA A 122 2.86 16.56 7.25
C ALA A 122 2.54 15.21 6.60
N LEU A 123 1.64 15.19 5.60
CA LEU A 123 1.32 13.98 4.86
C LEU A 123 2.54 13.44 4.10
N HIS A 124 3.29 14.29 3.40
CA HIS A 124 4.52 13.88 2.70
C HIS A 124 5.53 13.28 3.69
N ASN A 125 5.79 13.96 4.81
CA ASN A 125 6.72 13.48 5.83
C ASN A 125 6.30 12.13 6.41
N ARG A 126 4.99 11.86 6.56
CA ARG A 126 4.50 10.53 6.97
C ARG A 126 4.70 9.47 5.91
N HIS A 127 4.43 9.76 4.64
CA HIS A 127 4.72 8.81 3.55
C HIS A 127 6.21 8.48 3.49
N GLU A 128 7.09 9.49 3.55
CA GLU A 128 8.54 9.27 3.58
C GLU A 128 8.96 8.51 4.84
N ALA A 129 8.38 8.81 6.00
CA ALA A 129 8.68 8.07 7.22
C ALA A 129 8.29 6.59 7.10
N LEU A 130 7.13 6.31 6.51
CA LEU A 130 6.58 4.96 6.36
C LEU A 130 7.34 4.13 5.32
N PHE A 131 7.55 4.68 4.12
CA PHE A 131 8.09 3.92 2.98
C PHE A 131 9.59 4.10 2.75
N VAL A 132 10.20 5.17 3.27
CA VAL A 132 11.61 5.50 3.00
C VAL A 132 12.45 5.41 4.28
N LYS A 133 12.13 6.18 5.33
CA LYS A 133 12.96 6.25 6.57
C LYS A 133 12.78 5.06 7.51
N GLY A 134 11.64 4.38 7.46
CA GLY A 134 11.43 3.10 8.17
C GLY A 134 12.45 2.02 7.77
N THR A 135 13.17 2.23 6.66
CA THR A 135 14.26 1.35 6.24
C THR A 135 15.56 1.54 7.05
N GLU A 136 15.81 2.68 7.68
CA GLU A 136 17.13 2.95 8.29
C GLU A 136 17.23 2.52 9.76
N LYS A 137 16.11 2.41 10.48
CA LYS A 137 16.11 2.18 11.94
C LYS A 137 16.26 0.73 12.40
N ASN A 138 16.36 -0.24 11.49
CA ASN A 138 16.53 -1.65 11.86
C ASN A 138 18.00 -2.08 12.14
N GLU A 139 18.96 -1.15 12.17
CA GLU A 139 20.35 -1.49 12.58
C GLU A 139 20.67 -1.25 14.06
N LYS A 140 19.82 -0.55 14.83
CA LYS A 140 20.06 -0.36 16.28
C LYS A 140 18.75 -0.22 17.06
N GLN A 141 18.06 -1.33 17.35
CA GLN A 141 17.03 -1.31 18.39
C GLN A 141 17.69 -1.28 19.78
N SER A 142 17.72 -0.09 20.37
CA SER A 142 17.82 0.11 21.82
C SER A 142 16.44 -0.16 22.45
N PRO A 143 16.35 -0.78 23.64
CA PRO A 143 15.09 -1.21 24.21
C PRO A 143 14.46 -0.05 25.00
N ASN A 144 13.43 0.60 24.46
CA ASN A 144 12.47 1.25 25.34
C ASN A 144 11.04 1.20 24.81
N LYS A 145 10.13 0.99 25.76
CA LYS A 145 8.81 0.34 25.62
C LYS A 145 7.74 1.28 25.07
N GLU A 146 7.10 0.87 23.98
CA GLU A 146 5.73 1.24 23.58
C GLU A 146 4.93 -0.04 23.27
N PRO A 147 3.59 -0.03 23.38
CA PRO A 147 2.78 -1.24 23.49
C PRO A 147 2.86 -2.16 22.27
N LYS A 148 3.16 -3.43 22.56
CA LYS A 148 3.40 -4.58 21.67
C LYS A 148 2.18 -4.99 20.81
N VAL A 149 1.73 -4.16 19.87
CA VAL A 149 0.65 -4.56 18.93
C VAL A 149 1.15 -4.74 17.48
N LEU A 150 2.41 -4.40 17.18
CA LEU A 150 2.94 -4.40 15.79
C LEU A 150 4.23 -5.21 15.57
N GLN A 151 4.53 -6.19 16.42
CA GLN A 151 5.68 -7.09 16.20
C GLN A 151 5.21 -8.45 15.69
N CYS A 152 4.99 -8.57 14.38
CA CYS A 152 4.97 -9.86 13.72
C CYS A 152 5.67 -9.75 12.36
N ILE A 153 6.70 -10.59 12.21
CA ILE A 153 7.32 -11.08 10.97
C ILE A 153 8.55 -10.30 10.46
N SER A 154 9.71 -10.92 10.70
CA SER A 154 10.95 -10.71 9.95
C SER A 154 11.61 -12.08 9.77
N ASN A 155 11.94 -12.48 8.52
CA ASN A 155 13.18 -13.21 8.19
C ASN A 155 13.38 -13.42 6.67
N THR A 156 14.66 -13.57 6.29
CA THR A 156 15.27 -14.09 5.04
C THR A 156 15.57 -13.17 3.83
N THR A 157 16.80 -12.62 3.87
CA THR A 157 17.96 -12.64 2.92
C THR A 157 17.84 -12.51 1.38
N SER A 158 18.71 -11.61 0.88
CA SER A 158 19.47 -11.52 -0.40
C SER A 158 19.01 -10.55 -1.52
N SER A 159 20.00 -9.84 -2.08
CA SER A 159 19.99 -8.70 -3.03
C SER A 159 19.92 -9.11 -4.52
N PRO A 160 19.72 -8.21 -5.52
CA PRO A 160 19.75 -6.73 -5.47
C PRO A 160 18.53 -5.99 -6.05
N SER A 161 18.55 -4.64 -5.92
CA SER A 161 17.47 -3.64 -6.04
C SER A 161 16.71 -3.47 -4.71
N LYS A 162 16.75 -2.25 -4.13
CA LYS A 162 16.33 -1.94 -2.74
C LYS A 162 14.85 -2.28 -2.52
N THR A 163 14.57 -3.54 -2.27
CA THR A 163 13.25 -4.03 -1.94
C THR A 163 13.27 -4.58 -0.54
N ARG A 164 12.35 -4.10 0.30
CA ARG A 164 12.28 -4.47 1.72
C ARG A 164 10.85 -4.73 2.13
N MET A 165 10.69 -5.60 3.12
CA MET A 165 9.40 -6.02 3.65
C MET A 165 8.96 -5.06 4.76
N PHE A 166 7.79 -4.44 4.61
CA PHE A 166 7.03 -3.79 5.67
C PHE A 166 5.84 -4.72 5.93
N GLY A 167 5.77 -5.37 7.09
CA GLY A 167 4.89 -6.55 7.23
C GLY A 167 5.27 -7.64 6.22
N GLN A 168 4.29 -8.25 5.55
CA GLN A 168 4.53 -9.15 4.42
C GLN A 168 4.55 -8.41 3.06
N SER A 169 4.40 -7.08 3.04
CA SER A 169 4.44 -6.27 1.82
C SER A 169 5.86 -5.86 1.44
N GLN A 170 6.27 -6.15 0.22
CA GLN A 170 7.52 -5.67 -0.37
C GLN A 170 7.32 -4.26 -0.97
N VAL A 171 8.01 -3.25 -0.45
CA VAL A 171 7.91 -1.86 -0.95
C VAL A 171 8.95 -1.62 -2.04
N ILE A 172 8.50 -1.12 -3.19
CA ILE A 172 9.31 -0.74 -4.35
C ILE A 172 9.15 0.77 -4.55
N VAL A 173 10.27 1.50 -4.49
CA VAL A 173 10.27 2.96 -4.59
C VAL A 173 10.60 3.38 -6.02
N ILE A 174 9.68 4.10 -6.66
CA ILE A 174 9.84 4.68 -8.00
C ILE A 174 10.16 6.18 -7.87
N ASN A 175 11.17 6.65 -8.58
CA ASN A 175 11.56 8.06 -8.57
C ASN A 175 10.59 8.92 -9.39
N GLY A 176 9.60 9.52 -8.74
CA GLY A 176 8.61 10.38 -9.38
C GLY A 176 9.10 11.77 -9.81
N ASN A 177 10.39 12.08 -9.63
CA ASN A 177 10.95 13.38 -10.03
C ASN A 177 11.32 13.46 -11.50
N GLN A 178 11.35 12.33 -12.21
CA GLN A 178 11.61 12.24 -13.64
C GLN A 178 10.39 12.72 -14.47
N ASP A 179 10.55 12.73 -15.78
CA ASP A 179 9.45 12.92 -16.72
C ASP A 179 8.42 11.77 -16.62
N LYS A 180 7.20 12.02 -17.12
CA LYS A 180 6.08 11.08 -16.90
C LYS A 180 6.31 9.76 -17.61
N GLU A 181 6.88 9.83 -18.80
CA GLU A 181 7.21 8.72 -19.66
C GLU A 181 8.22 7.81 -18.96
N LYS A 182 9.30 8.39 -18.42
CA LYS A 182 10.31 7.64 -17.68
C LYS A 182 9.78 7.01 -16.41
N VAL A 183 8.96 7.73 -15.63
CA VAL A 183 8.29 7.17 -14.44
C VAL A 183 7.41 5.97 -14.81
N PHE A 184 6.69 6.07 -15.93
CA PHE A 184 5.84 4.99 -16.42
C PHE A 184 6.66 3.77 -16.84
N GLU A 185 7.71 3.97 -17.65
CA GLU A 185 8.64 2.91 -18.06
C GLU A 185 9.24 2.18 -16.86
N ASP A 186 9.76 2.93 -15.90
CA ASP A 186 10.37 2.36 -14.69
C ASP A 186 9.32 1.58 -13.87
N THR A 187 8.08 2.10 -13.77
CA THR A 187 6.99 1.40 -13.07
C THR A 187 6.62 0.08 -13.77
N VAL A 188 6.46 0.09 -15.10
CA VAL A 188 6.13 -1.11 -15.88
C VAL A 188 7.23 -2.16 -15.75
N LYS A 189 8.50 -1.72 -15.83
CA LYS A 189 9.66 -2.60 -15.67
C LYS A 189 9.68 -3.30 -14.31
N GLU A 190 9.31 -2.61 -13.24
CA GLU A 190 9.20 -3.22 -11.91
C GLU A 190 8.00 -4.18 -11.81
N ILE A 191 6.85 -3.84 -12.41
CA ILE A 191 5.69 -4.74 -12.47
C ILE A 191 6.02 -6.03 -13.23
N ASP A 192 6.74 -5.94 -14.34
CA ASP A 192 7.16 -7.11 -15.13
C ASP A 192 8.13 -7.99 -14.36
N GLN A 193 9.06 -7.41 -13.59
CA GLN A 193 9.92 -8.16 -12.68
C GLN A 193 9.12 -8.89 -11.60
N ILE A 194 8.15 -8.20 -10.96
CA ILE A 194 7.25 -8.83 -9.98
C ILE A 194 6.49 -9.99 -10.62
N ARG A 195 5.97 -9.80 -11.83
CA ARG A 195 5.24 -10.84 -12.57
C ARG A 195 6.11 -12.05 -12.85
N ALA A 196 7.37 -11.84 -13.24
CA ALA A 196 8.33 -12.92 -13.47
C ALA A 196 8.65 -13.72 -12.19
N LEU A 197 8.63 -13.08 -11.02
CA LEU A 197 8.83 -13.74 -9.72
C LEU A 197 7.61 -14.54 -9.22
N LEU A 198 6.45 -14.38 -9.85
CA LEU A 198 5.20 -15.05 -9.46
C LEU A 198 4.88 -16.29 -10.32
N ILE A 199 5.63 -16.54 -11.39
CA ILE A 199 5.48 -17.68 -12.32
C ILE A 199 6.42 -18.81 -11.92
#